data_AF-A0A3R6BCI5-F1
#
_entry.id   AF-A0A3R6BCI5-F1
#
_cell.length_a   1.000
_cell.length_b   1.000
_cell.length_c   1.000
_cell.angle_alpha   90.00
_cell.angle_beta   90.00
_cell.angle_gamma   90.00
#
_symmetry.space_group_name_H-M   'P 1'
#
loop_
_entity.id
_entity.type
_entity.pdbx_description
1 polymer ?
#
loop_
_entity_poly.entity_id
_entity_poly.type
_entity_poly.pdbx_seq_one_letter_code
_entity_poly.pdbx_strand_id
1 'polypeptide(L)' 'MNKKDLSIPFNAPLNLQDTEQQTYGCRANNPDICGNNGLPNICAFSSADCICKKPSRAWKKQYNKLKD' A
#
# COMPACT_ATOMS: atom_id res chain seq x y z
N MET A 1 8.00 -12.33 6.52
CA MET A 1 8.27 -10.90 6.25
C MET A 1 7.95 -10.09 7.49
N ASN A 2 8.82 -9.17 7.89
CA ASN A 2 8.53 -8.27 9.01
C ASN A 2 7.63 -7.13 8.53
N LYS A 3 6.71 -6.66 9.38
CA LYS A 3 5.82 -5.52 9.06
C LYS A 3 6.59 -4.27 8.64
N LYS A 4 7.82 -4.07 9.15
CA LYS A 4 8.69 -2.94 8.79
C LYS A 4 9.07 -2.95 7.30
N ASP A 5 9.26 -4.12 6.71
CA ASP A 5 9.65 -4.28 5.30
C ASP A 5 8.51 -3.93 4.33
N LEU A 6 7.28 -3.94 4.84
CA LEU A 6 6.06 -3.63 4.08
C LEU A 6 5.59 -2.19 4.28
N SER A 7 6.30 -1.37 5.06
CA SER A 7 6.01 0.05 5.20
C SER A 7 6.74 0.84 4.12
N ILE A 8 6.10 1.06 2.98
CA ILE A 8 6.70 1.74 1.83
C ILE A 8 6.31 3.21 1.84
N PRO A 9 7.27 4.17 1.74
CA PRO A 9 6.95 5.59 1.66
C PRO A 9 5.99 5.89 0.51
N PHE A 10 5.03 6.80 0.72
CA PHE A 10 4.03 7.17 -0.28
C PHE A 10 4.64 7.69 -1.60
N ASN A 11 5.82 8.30 -1.53
CA ASN A 11 6.56 8.84 -2.67
C ASN A 11 7.64 7.89 -3.23
N ALA A 12 7.77 6.66 -2.71
CA ALA A 12 8.74 5.71 -3.26
C ALA A 12 8.38 5.32 -4.71
N PRO A 13 9.35 4.94 -5.55
CA PRO A 13 9.10 4.45 -6.92
C PRO A 13 8.07 3.32 -6.96
N LEU A 14 7.38 3.16 -8.10
CA LEU A 14 6.40 2.09 -8.28
C LEU A 14 7.06 0.71 -8.23
N ASN A 15 6.41 -0.22 -7.53
CA ASN A 15 6.72 -1.64 -7.58
C ASN A 15 5.96 -2.27 -8.77
N LEU A 16 6.46 -3.40 -9.30
CA LEU A 16 5.81 -4.14 -10.39
C LEU A 16 4.35 -4.53 -10.08
N GLN A 17 4.01 -4.74 -8.81
CA GLN A 17 2.66 -5.15 -8.39
C GLN A 17 1.73 -3.97 -8.09
N ASP A 18 2.25 -2.73 -8.09
CA ASP A 18 1.45 -1.54 -7.85
C ASP A 18 0.52 -1.26 -9.05
N THR A 19 -0.73 -0.92 -8.76
CA THR A 19 -1.70 -0.44 -9.75
C THR A 19 -2.47 0.74 -9.17
N GLU A 20 -3.38 1.35 -9.95
CA GLU A 20 -4.26 2.39 -9.42
C GLU A 20 -5.10 1.94 -8.21
N GLN A 21 -5.35 0.64 -8.07
CA GLN A 21 -6.29 0.08 -7.08
C GLN A 21 -5.60 -0.69 -5.95
N GLN A 22 -4.30 -0.98 -6.07
CA GLN A 22 -3.57 -1.74 -5.06
C GLN A 22 -2.13 -1.29 -4.92
N THR A 23 -1.50 -1.63 -3.80
CA THR A 23 -0.07 -1.44 -3.59
C THR A 23 0.61 -2.69 -3.07
N TYR A 24 1.84 -2.94 -3.50
CA TYR A 24 2.74 -3.83 -2.77
C TYR A 24 3.19 -3.12 -1.48
N GLY A 25 3.03 -3.79 -0.35
CA GLY A 25 3.20 -3.15 0.95
C GLY A 25 2.12 -2.11 1.25
N CYS A 26 2.21 -1.51 2.42
CA CYS A 26 1.41 -0.39 2.86
C CYS A 26 2.09 0.91 2.44
N ARG A 27 1.39 1.75 1.66
CA ARG A 27 1.82 3.11 1.31
C ARG A 27 1.06 4.21 2.05
N ALA A 28 0.36 3.88 3.13
CA ALA A 28 -0.29 4.89 3.96
C ALA A 28 0.76 5.71 4.72
N ASN A 29 0.66 7.04 4.70
CA ASN A 29 1.55 7.92 5.48
C ASN A 29 1.45 7.66 6.99
N ASN A 30 0.25 7.31 7.45
CA ASN A 30 0.00 6.87 8.81
C ASN A 30 -0.93 5.65 8.78
N PRO A 31 -0.39 4.42 8.89
CA PRO A 31 -1.20 3.20 8.91
C PRO A 31 -2.06 3.05 10.18
N ASP A 32 -1.72 3.68 11.29
CA ASP A 32 -2.41 3.48 12.59
C ASP A 32 -3.84 4.01 12.57
N ILE A 33 -4.14 5.00 11.71
CA ILE A 33 -5.49 5.55 11.51
C ILE A 33 -6.27 4.87 10.38
N CYS A 34 -5.67 3.88 9.70
CA CYS A 34 -6.31 3.22 8.56
C CYS A 34 -7.32 2.18 9.05
N GLY A 35 -8.61 2.37 8.76
CA GLY A 35 -9.67 1.42 9.13
C GLY A 35 -9.57 0.04 8.46
N ASN A 36 -8.67 -0.14 7.50
CA ASN A 36 -8.36 -1.45 6.90
C ASN A 36 -7.08 -2.08 7.47
N ASN A 37 -6.35 -1.41 8.38
CA ASN A 37 -5.12 -1.93 8.95
C ASN A 37 -5.39 -3.23 9.71
N GLY A 38 -4.57 -4.25 9.49
CA GLY A 38 -4.71 -5.56 10.13
C GLY A 38 -5.74 -6.48 9.49
N LEU A 39 -6.56 -6.01 8.54
CA LEU A 39 -7.59 -6.86 7.93
C LEU A 39 -6.97 -7.90 6.98
N PRO A 40 -7.28 -9.20 7.15
CA PRO A 40 -6.78 -10.25 6.27
C PRO A 40 -7.29 -10.05 4.84
N ASN A 41 -6.49 -10.43 3.85
CA ASN A 41 -6.77 -10.30 2.42
C ASN A 41 -6.97 -8.86 1.91
N ILE A 42 -6.83 -7.83 2.76
CA ILE A 42 -6.99 -6.42 2.41
C ILE A 42 -5.72 -5.63 2.74
N CYS A 43 -5.17 -5.80 3.94
CA CYS A 43 -4.01 -5.07 4.42
C CYS A 43 -2.73 -5.78 4.05
N ALA A 44 -1.77 -5.07 3.46
CA ALA A 44 -0.45 -5.64 3.16
C ALA A 44 0.22 -6.25 4.40
N PHE A 45 0.01 -5.69 5.60
CA PHE A 45 0.60 -6.21 6.85
C PHE A 45 0.01 -7.52 7.36
N SER A 46 -1.08 -8.01 6.75
CA SER A 46 -1.83 -9.17 7.25
C SER A 46 -2.30 -10.13 6.14
N SER A 47 -2.13 -9.75 4.87
CA SER A 47 -2.34 -10.62 3.72
C SER A 47 -1.07 -11.43 3.40
N ALA A 48 -1.25 -12.68 2.97
CA ALA A 48 -0.14 -13.54 2.55
C ALA A 48 0.57 -13.04 1.27
N ASP A 49 -0.16 -12.33 0.40
CA ASP A 49 0.35 -11.73 -0.84
C ASP A 49 1.09 -10.41 -0.63
N CYS A 50 1.11 -9.89 0.61
CA CYS A 50 1.69 -8.58 0.96
C CYS A 50 1.08 -7.39 0.19
N ILE A 51 -0.14 -7.55 -0.34
CA ILE A 51 -0.85 -6.51 -1.11
C ILE A 51 -1.83 -5.74 -0.23
N CYS A 52 -1.80 -4.42 -0.36
CA CYS A 52 -2.87 -3.54 0.10
C CYS A 52 -3.91 -3.37 -1.01
N LYS A 53 -5.10 -3.94 -0.85
CA LYS A 53 -6.19 -3.87 -1.84
C LYS A 53 -7.11 -2.66 -1.69
N LYS A 54 -6.92 -1.89 -0.62
CA LYS A 54 -7.65 -0.65 -0.34
C LYS A 54 -6.67 0.46 0.06
N PRO A 55 -5.80 0.90 -0.87
CA PRO A 55 -4.91 2.01 -0.61
C PRO A 55 -5.71 3.30 -0.38
N SER A 56 -5.04 4.35 0.11
CA SER A 56 -5.69 5.62 0.41
C SER A 56 -6.35 6.21 -0.84
N ARG A 57 -7.38 7.05 -0.67
CA ARG A 57 -8.03 7.73 -1.81
C ARG A 57 -7.06 8.61 -2.62
N ALA A 58 -5.98 9.07 -1.98
CA ALA A 58 -4.92 9.84 -2.62
C ALA A 58 -4.01 8.99 -3.51
N TRP A 59 -4.00 7.66 -3.36
CA TRP A 59 -3.09 6.76 -4.06
C TRP A 59 -3.23 6.84 -5.58
N LYS A 60 -4.45 6.81 -6.12
CA LYS A 60 -4.65 6.87 -7.58
C LYS A 60 -3.97 8.08 -8.23
N LYS A 61 -4.07 9.26 -7.59
CA LYS A 61 -3.38 10.48 -8.04
C LYS A 61 -1.86 10.33 -7.97
N GLN A 62 -1.36 9.72 -6.89
CA GLN A 62 0.06 9.51 -6.68
C GLN A 62 0.65 8.47 -7.64
N TYR A 63 -0.05 7.36 -7.88
CA TYR A 63 0.34 6.33 -8.84
C TYR A 63 0.57 6.94 -10.22
N ASN A 64 -0.36 7.77 -10.70
CA ASN A 64 -0.21 8.45 -11.98
C ASN A 64 1.01 9.38 -11.99
N LYS A 65 1.23 10.15 -10.91
CA LYS A 65 2.41 11.02 -10.78
C LYS A 65 3.74 10.24 -10.80
N LEU A 66 3.77 9.02 -10.26
CA LEU A 66 4.98 8.19 -10.20
C LEU A 66 5.22 7.36 -11.47
N LYS A 67 4.19 7.26 -12.33
CA LYS A 67 4.26 6.55 -13.60
C LYS A 67 4.85 7.42 -14.72
N ASP A 68 4.65 8.72 -14.61
CA ASP A 68 5.23 9.76 -15.47
C ASP A 68 6.71 10.02 -15.13
#